data_AF-S2K7H5-F1
#
_entry.id   AF-S2K7H5-F1
#
_cell.length_a   1.000
_cell.length_b   1.000
_cell.length_c   1.000
_cell.angle_alpha   90.00
_cell.angle_beta   90.00
_cell.angle_gamma   90.00
#
_symmetry.space_group_name_H-M   'P 1'
#
loop_
_entity.id
_entity.type
_entity.pdbx_description
1 polymer ?
#
loop_
_entity_poly.entity_id
_entity_poly.type
_entity_poly.pdbx_seq_one_letter_code
_entity_poly.pdbx_strand_id
1 'polypeptide(L)' 'MNSTSAEIVKTYDWQCNDCKSCLVCQSKNDEDKIVICNHCDRGYHTFCCDPPLKHIPKGK' A
#
# COMPACT_ATOMS: atom_id res chain seq x y z
N MET A 1 1.11 -5.42 23.10
CA MET A 1 2.05 -5.65 21.99
C MET A 1 1.71 -4.69 20.88
N ASN A 2 2.48 -3.62 20.76
CA ASN A 2 2.16 -2.45 19.95
C ASN A 2 3.08 -2.55 18.75
N SER A 3 2.73 -3.41 17.78
CA SER A 3 3.58 -3.66 16.62
C SER A 3 3.72 -2.39 15.80
N THR A 4 4.85 -1.70 15.95
CA THR A 4 5.19 -0.52 15.15
C THR A 4 5.35 -0.91 13.69
N SER A 5 4.87 -0.07 12.76
CA SER A 5 4.99 -0.27 11.31
C SER A 5 6.43 -0.62 10.88
N ALA A 6 7.44 -0.04 11.53
CA ALA A 6 8.86 -0.33 11.32
C ALA A 6 9.27 -1.80 11.58
N GLU A 7 8.60 -2.50 12.50
CA GLU A 7 8.84 -3.93 12.75
C GLU A 7 8.16 -4.78 11.68
N ILE A 8 6.99 -4.36 11.21
CA ILE A 8 6.18 -5.07 10.23
C ILE A 8 6.86 -5.08 8.86
N VAL A 9 7.41 -3.95 8.42
CA VAL A 9 8.10 -3.85 7.12
C VAL A 9 9.33 -4.75 7.00
N LYS A 10 9.90 -5.22 8.11
CA LYS A 10 11.01 -6.18 8.11
C LYS A 10 10.57 -7.63 7.81
N THR A 11 9.27 -7.90 7.78
CA THR A 11 8.71 -9.25 7.61
C THR A 11 8.48 -9.66 6.16
N TYR A 12 8.79 -8.80 5.19
CA TYR A 12 8.65 -9.03 3.74
C TYR A 12 9.59 -8.11 2.95
N ASP A 13 9.68 -8.32 1.63
CA ASP A 13 10.38 -7.44 0.69
C ASP A 13 9.70 -6.08 0.59
N TRP A 14 10.06 -5.19 1.51
CA TRP A 14 9.59 -3.81 1.51
C TRP A 14 10.10 -3.05 0.28
N GLN A 15 9.22 -2.26 -0.32
CA GLN A 15 9.53 -1.36 -1.43
C GLN A 15 9.52 0.08 -0.94
N CYS A 16 10.45 0.92 -1.41
CA CYS A 16 10.40 2.36 -1.15
C CYS A 16 9.20 3.03 -1.85
N ASN A 17 8.94 4.31 -1.55
CA ASN A 17 7.85 5.06 -2.15
C ASN A 17 7.91 5.10 -3.69
N ASP A 18 9.12 5.26 -4.27
CA ASP A 18 9.30 5.28 -5.72
C ASP A 18 9.20 3.89 -6.37
N CYS A 19 9.34 2.82 -5.61
CA CYS A 19 9.28 1.44 -6.11
C CYS A 19 7.95 0.75 -5.79
N LYS A 20 7.02 1.43 -5.10
CA LYS A 20 5.80 0.80 -4.59
C LYS A 20 4.93 0.29 -5.74
N SER A 21 4.56 -0.99 -5.68
CA SER A 21 3.63 -1.62 -6.61
C SER A 21 2.40 -2.16 -5.89
N CYS A 22 1.33 -2.39 -6.64
CA CYS A 22 0.10 -2.98 -6.12
C CYS A 22 0.32 -4.46 -5.79
N LEU A 23 0.02 -4.87 -4.56
CA LEU A 23 0.19 -6.28 -4.15
C LEU A 23 -0.74 -7.24 -4.91
N VAL A 24 -1.87 -6.74 -5.41
CA VAL A 24 -2.91 -7.57 -6.07
C VAL A 24 -2.55 -7.85 -7.52
N CYS A 25 -2.22 -6.82 -8.30
CA CYS A 25 -1.91 -6.95 -9.73
C CYS A 25 -0.41 -6.97 -10.04
N GLN A 26 0.44 -6.76 -9.02
CA GLN A 26 1.90 -6.71 -9.13
C GLN A 26 2.44 -5.63 -10.09
N SER A 27 1.63 -4.61 -10.39
CA SER A 27 1.97 -3.53 -11.31
C SER A 27 2.15 -2.19 -10.58
N LYS A 28 3.02 -1.34 -11.14
CA LYS A 28 3.22 0.06 -10.75
C LYS A 28 2.46 1.05 -11.66
N ASN A 29 1.80 0.58 -12.73
CA ASN A 29 0.95 1.42 -13.56
C ASN A 29 -0.11 2.15 -12.70
N ASP A 30 -0.63 3.29 -13.16
CA ASP A 30 -1.61 4.07 -12.39
C ASP A 30 -1.12 4.39 -10.96
N GLU A 31 0.14 4.82 -10.84
CA GLU A 31 0.78 5.09 -9.54
C GLU A 31 0.01 6.12 -8.70
N ASP A 32 -0.68 7.06 -9.34
CA ASP A 32 -1.56 8.06 -8.71
C ASP A 32 -2.76 7.43 -7.97
N LYS A 33 -3.09 6.17 -8.31
CA LYS A 33 -4.18 5.40 -7.70
C LYS A 33 -3.69 4.38 -6.69
N ILE A 34 -2.37 4.30 -6.41
CA ILE A 34 -1.82 3.42 -5.39
C ILE A 34 -1.96 4.09 -4.02
N VAL A 35 -2.70 3.44 -3.12
CA VAL A 35 -2.75 3.77 -1.69
C VAL A 35 -1.75 2.95 -0.90
N ILE A 36 -1.12 3.59 0.09
CA ILE A 36 -0.16 2.94 0.99
C ILE A 36 -0.86 2.69 2.33
N CYS A 37 -0.78 1.45 2.81
CA CYS A 37 -1.33 1.10 4.12
C CYS A 37 -0.47 1.69 5.25
N ASN A 38 -1.02 2.54 6.11
CA ASN A 38 -0.27 3.12 7.25
C ASN A 38 0.25 2.09 8.27
N HIS A 39 -0.31 0.88 8.29
CA HIS A 39 0.07 -0.16 9.23
C HIS A 39 1.21 -1.05 8.72
N CYS A 40 1.20 -1.39 7.42
CA CYS A 40 2.17 -2.30 6.81
C CYS A 40 2.90 -1.72 5.59
N ASP A 41 2.71 -0.46 5.25
CA ASP A 41 3.40 0.19 4.15
C ASP A 41 3.24 -0.50 2.76
N ARG A 42 2.29 -1.43 2.59
CA ARG A 42 2.05 -2.10 1.31
C ARG A 42 1.19 -1.22 0.40
N GLY A 43 1.46 -1.29 -0.91
CA GLY A 43 0.75 -0.56 -1.95
C GLY A 43 -0.43 -1.36 -2.50
N TYR A 44 -1.54 -0.68 -2.76
CA TYR A 44 -2.73 -1.24 -3.40
C TYR A 44 -3.36 -0.20 -4.32
N HIS A 45 -3.73 -0.57 -5.55
CA HIS A 45 -4.61 0.30 -6.32
C HIS A 45 -5.97 0.42 -5.65
N THR A 46 -6.56 1.61 -5.67
CA THR A 46 -7.92 1.85 -5.18
C THR A 46 -8.94 0.85 -5.74
N PHE A 47 -8.84 0.51 -7.03
CA PHE A 47 -9.72 -0.42 -7.72
C PHE A 47 -9.35 -1.90 -7.54
N CYS A 48 -8.14 -2.21 -7.05
CA CYS A 48 -7.74 -3.57 -6.72
C CYS A 48 -8.07 -3.97 -5.28
N CYS A 49 -8.46 -3.02 -4.43
CA CYS A 49 -8.96 -3.32 -3.08
C CYS A 49 -10.29 -4.09 -3.15
N ASP A 50 -10.57 -4.87 -2.10
CA ASP A 50 -11.87 -5.52 -1.89
C ASP A 50 -12.46 -5.06 -0.54
N PRO A 51 -13.53 -4.26 -0.54
CA PRO A 51 -14.19 -3.66 -1.70
C PRO A 51 -13.33 -2.56 -2.37
N PRO A 52 -13.57 -2.24 -3.66
CA PRO A 52 -12.87 -1.16 -4.34
C PRO A 52 -13.08 0.20 -3.66
N LEU A 53 -11.99 0.94 -3.46
CA LEU A 53 -12.03 2.29 -2.95
C LEU A 53 -12.46 3.25 -4.05
N LYS A 54 -13.53 4.02 -3.82
CA LYS A 54 -14.04 5.00 -4.79
C LYS A 54 -13.16 6.25 -4.91
N HIS A 55 -12.36 6.54 -3.89
CA HIS A 55 -11.47 7.68 -3.83
C HIS A 55 -10.26 7.34 -2.96
N ILE A 56 -9.14 8.02 -3.22
CA ILE A 56 -8.00 7.99 -2.31
C ILE A 56 -8.46 8.55 -0.95
N PRO A 57 -8.33 7.80 0.15
CA PRO A 57 -8.67 8.30 1.47
C PRO A 57 -7.83 9.55 1.76
N LYS A 58 -8.47 10.65 2.18
CA LYS A 58 -7.73 11.80 2.69
C LYS A 58 -7.05 11.36 3.99
N GLY A 59 -5.72 11.37 4.04
CA GLY A 59 -4.97 11.14 5.26
C GLY A 59 -5.42 12.12 6.36
N LYS A 60 -5.50 11.64 7.60
CA LYS A 60 -5.61 12.51 8.78
C LYS A 60 -4.23 12.89 9.27
#